data_AF-A0A5P2CQX7-F1
#
_entry.id   AF-A0A5P2CQX7-F1
#
_cell.length_a   1.000
_cell.length_b   1.000
_cell.length_c   1.000
_cell.angle_alpha   90.00
_cell.angle_beta   90.00
_cell.angle_gamma   90.00
#
_symmetry.space_group_name_H-M   'P 1'
#
loop_
_entity.id
_entity.type
_entity.pdbx_description
1 polymer ?
#
loop_
_entity_poly.entity_id
_entity_poly.type
_entity_poly.pdbx_seq_one_letter_code
_entity_poly.pdbx_strand_id
1 'polypeptide(L)'
;MAQYIAFNCALDATTGVLAGTSYAAGAKVAIQLAPPSTISLRVIEWGVSFNGSAAGTPSVCTLAQASAASTCSSAHSTSTIVPVGDNAKTSSLTMGTTSSGYGNGAITTNTTEREFAAAFVGPTSQYEKQFPLGRDYIVLPSKFLQLRINTAATLTAIAYIVFEEC
;
A
#
# COMPACT_ATOMS: atom_id res chain seq x y z
N MET A 1 11.65 9.07 14.71
CA MET A 1 10.55 8.09 14.74
C MET A 1 10.98 6.89 13.89
N ALA A 2 10.42 5.69 14.05
CA ALA A 2 10.82 4.58 13.19
C ALA A 2 10.05 4.67 11.88
N GLN A 3 10.77 4.68 10.76
CA GLN A 3 10.22 4.77 9.42
C GLN A 3 10.23 3.37 8.78
N TYR A 4 9.22 3.09 7.96
CA TYR A 4 9.06 1.81 7.30
C TYR A 4 8.63 2.01 5.86
N ILE A 5 8.98 1.05 5.02
CA ILE A 5 8.42 0.88 3.68
C ILE A 5 7.65 -0.44 3.62
N ALA A 6 6.41 -0.38 3.17
CA ALA A 6 5.57 -1.54 2.89
C ALA A 6 5.47 -1.75 1.38
N PHE A 7 5.76 -2.96 0.90
CA PHE A 7 5.62 -3.35 -0.51
C PHE A 7 4.43 -4.28 -0.72
N ASN A 8 3.82 -4.21 -1.91
CA ASN A 8 2.76 -5.13 -2.33
C ASN A 8 3.28 -6.51 -2.80
N CYS A 9 4.53 -6.86 -2.48
CA CYS A 9 5.14 -8.15 -2.73
C CYS A 9 6.26 -8.37 -1.72
N ALA A 10 6.64 -9.64 -1.48
CA ALA A 10 7.77 -9.94 -0.63
C ALA A 10 9.09 -9.59 -1.32
N LEU A 11 10.04 -9.07 -0.55
CA LEU A 11 11.42 -8.95 -1.00
C LEU A 11 11.97 -10.34 -1.33
N ASP A 12 12.56 -10.48 -2.51
CA ASP A 12 13.29 -11.70 -2.86
C ASP A 12 14.66 -11.71 -2.16
N ALA A 13 14.85 -12.68 -1.27
CA ALA A 13 16.09 -12.84 -0.53
C ALA A 13 17.27 -13.33 -1.40
N THR A 14 17.01 -13.81 -2.62
CA THR A 14 18.05 -14.37 -3.50
C THR A 14 18.58 -13.34 -4.49
N THR A 15 17.70 -12.70 -5.26
CA THR A 15 18.07 -11.78 -6.36
C THR A 15 17.83 -10.31 -6.01
N GLY A 16 17.04 -10.02 -4.97
CA GLY A 16 16.65 -8.66 -4.61
C GLY A 16 15.68 -8.00 -5.61
N VAL A 17 15.12 -8.77 -6.55
CA VAL A 17 14.19 -8.24 -7.56
C VAL A 17 12.75 -8.41 -7.09
N LEU A 18 11.98 -7.32 -7.12
CA LEU A 18 10.54 -7.34 -6.81
C LEU A 18 9.73 -7.79 -8.04
N ALA A 19 8.97 -8.87 -7.89
CA ALA A 19 8.09 -9.38 -8.95
C ALA A 19 6.80 -8.56 -9.13
N GLY A 20 6.43 -7.74 -8.14
CA GLY A 20 5.13 -7.07 -8.07
C GLY A 20 3.98 -8.03 -7.80
N THR A 21 2.75 -7.50 -7.82
CA THR A 21 1.51 -8.28 -7.73
C THR A 21 0.67 -8.07 -8.98
N SER A 22 0.10 -9.17 -9.49
CA SER A 22 -0.89 -9.14 -10.58
C SER A 22 -2.28 -8.76 -10.06
N TYR A 23 -2.89 -7.76 -10.67
CA TYR A 23 -4.24 -7.28 -10.40
C TYR A 23 -5.12 -7.54 -11.61
N ALA A 24 -6.15 -8.38 -11.44
CA ALA A 24 -7.20 -8.52 -12.42
C ALA A 24 -8.11 -7.28 -12.43
N ALA A 25 -8.88 -7.10 -13.51
CA ALA A 25 -9.76 -5.95 -13.70
C ALA A 25 -10.69 -5.68 -12.49
N GLY A 26 -10.92 -4.40 -12.23
CA GLY A 26 -11.74 -3.88 -11.14
C GLY A 26 -10.92 -3.43 -9.92
N ALA A 27 -11.62 -2.81 -8.97
CA ALA A 27 -10.99 -2.21 -7.78
C ALA A 27 -10.51 -3.28 -6.78
N LYS A 28 -9.27 -3.12 -6.31
CA LYS A 28 -8.58 -4.01 -5.38
C LYS A 28 -7.78 -3.21 -4.37
N VAL A 29 -7.55 -3.78 -3.19
CA VAL A 29 -6.62 -3.26 -2.18
C VAL A 29 -5.24 -3.88 -2.42
N ALA A 30 -4.29 -3.07 -2.86
CA ALA A 30 -2.92 -3.48 -3.13
C ALA A 30 -2.09 -3.65 -1.85
N ILE A 31 -2.24 -2.71 -0.93
CA ILE A 31 -1.59 -2.69 0.39
C ILE A 31 -2.62 -2.26 1.41
N GLN A 32 -2.69 -2.98 2.52
CA GLN A 32 -3.48 -2.65 3.69
C GLN A 32 -2.58 -2.64 4.93
N LEU A 33 -2.59 -1.55 5.69
CA LEU A 33 -1.88 -1.43 6.96
C LEU A 33 -2.88 -1.16 8.08
N ALA A 34 -2.78 -1.93 9.16
CA ALA A 34 -3.65 -1.87 10.32
C ALA A 34 -2.86 -1.39 11.55
N PRO A 35 -2.78 -0.06 11.79
CA PRO A 35 -2.25 0.47 13.04
C PRO A 35 -2.96 -0.15 14.26
N PRO A 36 -2.21 -0.49 15.32
CA PRO A 36 -2.81 -0.90 16.59
C PRO A 36 -3.57 0.26 17.23
N SER A 37 -4.28 0.00 18.33
CA SER A 37 -5.13 1.00 18.99
C SER A 37 -4.38 2.16 19.66
N THR A 38 -3.06 2.06 19.77
CA THR A 38 -2.22 3.02 20.49
C THR A 38 -1.30 3.84 19.59
N ILE A 39 -1.22 3.53 18.30
CA ILE A 39 -0.23 4.12 17.38
C ILE A 39 -0.97 4.60 16.13
N SER A 40 -0.59 5.77 15.65
CA SER A 40 -1.07 6.35 14.39
C SER A 40 -0.02 6.18 13.30
N LEU A 41 -0.44 6.21 12.02
CA LEU A 41 0.52 6.19 10.91
C LEU A 41 0.59 7.56 10.27
N ARG A 42 1.80 8.07 10.10
CA ARG A 42 2.08 9.23 9.27
C ARG A 42 2.57 8.77 7.91
N VAL A 43 1.84 9.12 6.85
CA VAL A 43 2.26 8.76 5.49
C VAL A 43 3.22 9.80 4.94
N ILE A 44 4.40 9.35 4.55
CA ILE A 44 5.46 10.21 3.97
C ILE A 44 5.42 10.14 2.45
N GLU A 45 5.23 8.95 1.90
CA GLU A 45 5.29 8.74 0.47
C GLU A 45 4.45 7.53 0.07
N TRP A 46 3.95 7.55 -1.15
CA TRP A 46 3.44 6.36 -1.80
C TRP A 46 3.79 6.38 -3.28
N GLY A 47 3.87 5.21 -3.87
CA GLY A 47 4.11 5.08 -5.29
C GLY A 47 3.59 3.77 -5.85
N VAL A 48 3.41 3.78 -7.17
CA VAL A 48 2.97 2.63 -7.96
C VAL A 48 3.59 2.70 -9.34
N SER A 49 4.00 1.55 -9.85
CA SER A 49 4.47 1.38 -11.22
C SER A 49 3.82 0.14 -11.84
N PHE A 50 3.53 0.19 -13.13
CA PHE A 50 2.94 -0.90 -13.88
C PHE A 50 3.92 -1.45 -14.93
N ASN A 51 3.80 -2.74 -15.23
CA ASN A 51 4.66 -3.41 -16.21
C ASN A 51 4.03 -3.59 -17.60
N GLY A 52 3.01 -2.79 -17.94
CA GLY A 52 2.38 -2.86 -19.25
C GLY A 52 3.37 -2.52 -20.36
N SER A 53 3.28 -3.21 -21.49
CA SER A 53 4.16 -3.00 -22.65
C SER A 53 3.54 -2.09 -23.72
N ALA A 54 2.28 -1.68 -23.54
CA ALA A 54 1.54 -0.83 -24.48
C ALA A 54 0.65 0.15 -23.74
N ALA A 55 0.42 1.32 -24.35
CA ALA A 55 -0.54 2.29 -23.85
C ALA A 55 -1.96 1.68 -23.83
N GLY A 56 -2.73 2.06 -22.82
CA GLY A 56 -4.09 1.58 -22.61
C GLY A 56 -4.82 2.46 -21.60
N THR A 57 -6.03 2.07 -21.23
CA THR A 57 -6.83 2.80 -20.23
C THR A 57 -6.04 2.91 -18.92
N PRO A 58 -5.79 4.13 -18.41
CA PRO A 58 -5.09 4.33 -17.15
C PRO A 58 -5.84 3.68 -15.98
N SER A 59 -5.08 3.11 -15.05
CA SER A 59 -5.62 2.59 -13.78
C SER A 59 -5.78 3.71 -12.78
N VAL A 60 -6.84 3.67 -11.97
CA VAL A 60 -7.03 4.62 -10.87
C VAL A 60 -6.34 4.06 -9.64
N CYS A 61 -5.37 4.80 -9.12
CA CYS A 61 -4.67 4.46 -7.89
C CYS A 61 -5.03 5.48 -6.81
N THR A 62 -5.51 5.01 -5.66
CA THR A 62 -6.01 5.85 -4.57
C THR A 62 -5.42 5.40 -3.24
N LEU A 63 -4.94 6.37 -2.46
CA LEU A 63 -4.56 6.19 -1.07
C LEU A 63 -5.70 6.68 -0.16
N ALA A 64 -6.18 5.83 0.74
CA ALA A 64 -7.33 6.14 1.59
C ALA A 64 -7.23 5.54 2.99
N GLN A 65 -7.91 6.18 3.95
CA GLN A 65 -8.25 5.59 5.24
C GLN A 65 -9.60 4.89 5.14
N ALA A 66 -9.68 3.67 5.68
CA ALA A 66 -10.86 2.85 5.74
C ALA A 66 -11.22 2.44 7.18
N SER A 67 -12.52 2.25 7.42
CA SER A 67 -13.10 1.82 8.70
C SER A 67 -13.09 0.31 8.90
N ALA A 68 -13.00 -0.47 7.83
CA ALA A 68 -12.92 -1.92 7.89
C ALA A 68 -11.88 -2.48 6.89
N ALA A 69 -11.34 -3.63 7.27
CA ALA A 69 -10.38 -4.38 6.48
C ALA A 69 -11.03 -5.00 5.23
N SER A 70 -10.26 -5.03 4.16
CA SER A 70 -10.46 -5.98 3.06
C SER A 70 -9.66 -7.25 3.33
N THR A 71 -10.08 -8.37 2.75
CA THR A 71 -9.32 -9.62 2.83
C THR A 71 -8.25 -9.61 1.75
N CYS A 72 -7.00 -9.41 2.15
CA CYS A 72 -5.83 -9.45 1.28
C CYS A 72 -5.42 -10.89 0.97
N SER A 73 -4.77 -11.12 -0.17
CA SER A 73 -4.31 -12.47 -0.55
C SER A 73 -3.13 -12.96 0.27
N SER A 74 -2.37 -12.05 0.88
CA SER A 74 -1.21 -12.38 1.71
C SER A 74 -1.12 -11.45 2.91
N ALA A 75 -0.66 -11.98 4.05
CA ALA A 75 -0.35 -11.18 5.22
C ALA A 75 1.01 -10.51 5.05
N HIS A 76 1.15 -9.29 5.57
CA HIS A 76 2.47 -8.67 5.69
C HIS A 76 3.34 -9.41 6.72
N SER A 77 4.64 -9.28 6.54
CA SER A 77 5.70 -9.78 7.40
C SER A 77 6.92 -8.85 7.35
N THR A 78 7.98 -9.19 8.07
CA THR A 78 9.27 -8.48 8.06
C THR A 78 9.98 -8.48 6.70
N SER A 79 9.57 -9.32 5.74
CA SER A 79 10.11 -9.30 4.37
C SER A 79 9.32 -8.39 3.42
N THR A 80 8.22 -7.80 3.89
CA THR A 80 7.32 -6.93 3.09
C THR A 80 7.16 -5.55 3.71
N ILE A 81 7.31 -5.45 5.03
CA ILE A 81 7.39 -4.20 5.79
C ILE A 81 8.79 -4.14 6.38
N VAL A 82 9.60 -3.24 5.84
CA VAL A 82 11.01 -3.14 6.18
C VAL A 82 11.28 -1.80 6.84
N PRO A 83 12.00 -1.77 7.97
CA PRO A 83 12.44 -0.51 8.54
C PRO A 83 13.41 0.20 7.59
N VAL A 84 13.22 1.50 7.42
CA VAL A 84 14.11 2.39 6.66
C VAL A 84 14.74 3.38 7.63
N GLY A 85 16.05 3.58 7.50
CA GLY A 85 16.86 4.44 8.39
C GLY A 85 17.50 3.70 9.57
N ASP A 86 18.26 4.45 10.38
CA ASP A 86 19.17 3.90 11.40
C ASP A 86 18.46 3.31 12.63
N ASN A 87 17.19 3.64 12.84
CA ASN A 87 16.39 3.15 13.98
C ASN A 87 15.56 1.91 13.60
N ALA A 88 16.25 0.89 13.09
CA ALA A 88 15.62 -0.33 12.59
C ALA A 88 15.04 -1.18 13.72
N LYS A 89 13.73 -1.07 13.93
CA LYS A 89 12.94 -1.95 14.81
C LYS A 89 11.86 -2.66 13.99
N THR A 90 11.31 -3.76 14.51
CA THR A 90 10.14 -4.40 13.89
C THR A 90 8.91 -3.51 14.03
N SER A 91 8.12 -3.42 12.95
CA SER A 91 6.86 -2.69 12.95
C SER A 91 5.89 -3.22 14.01
N SER A 92 5.12 -2.32 14.60
CA SER A 92 4.08 -2.61 15.60
C SER A 92 2.70 -2.89 14.99
N LEU A 93 2.59 -2.88 13.66
CA LEU A 93 1.37 -3.17 12.93
C LEU A 93 0.85 -4.58 13.21
N THR A 94 -0.47 -4.73 13.26
CA THR A 94 -1.12 -6.03 13.38
C THR A 94 -1.05 -6.76 12.04
N MET A 95 -0.30 -7.84 11.95
CA MET A 95 -0.13 -8.61 10.70
C MET A 95 -1.25 -9.64 10.51
N GLY A 96 -1.78 -9.74 9.29
CA GLY A 96 -2.81 -10.73 8.94
C GLY A 96 -3.54 -10.36 7.66
N THR A 97 -4.11 -11.35 6.97
CA THR A 97 -4.85 -11.12 5.70
C THR A 97 -6.08 -10.22 5.88
N THR A 98 -6.65 -10.17 7.08
CA THR A 98 -7.75 -9.27 7.48
C THR A 98 -7.27 -8.10 8.37
N SER A 99 -5.96 -7.86 8.45
CA SER A 99 -5.33 -6.76 9.18
C SER A 99 -4.29 -6.11 8.26
N SER A 100 -3.00 -6.13 8.58
CA SER A 100 -1.96 -5.69 7.65
C SER A 100 -1.62 -6.79 6.64
N GLY A 101 -1.98 -6.57 5.38
CA GLY A 101 -1.79 -7.52 4.29
C GLY A 101 -1.67 -6.83 2.93
N TYR A 102 -1.30 -7.59 1.92
CA TYR A 102 -1.11 -7.09 0.56
C TYR A 102 -1.66 -8.07 -0.48
N GLY A 103 -1.71 -7.58 -1.71
CA GLY A 103 -1.99 -8.38 -2.90
C GLY A 103 -3.32 -8.02 -3.53
N ASN A 104 -4.09 -9.00 -4.00
CA ASN A 104 -5.33 -8.76 -4.76
C ASN A 104 -6.57 -8.67 -3.83
N GLY A 105 -6.57 -7.74 -2.88
CA GLY A 105 -7.61 -7.66 -1.85
C GLY A 105 -8.97 -7.24 -2.43
N ALA A 106 -10.02 -8.05 -2.22
CA ALA A 106 -11.37 -7.71 -2.67
C ALA A 106 -12.01 -6.69 -1.71
N ILE A 107 -12.50 -5.58 -2.27
CA ILE A 107 -13.27 -4.58 -1.53
C ILE A 107 -14.73 -5.02 -1.53
N THR A 108 -15.21 -5.58 -0.41
CA THR A 108 -16.56 -6.15 -0.31
C THR A 108 -17.58 -5.24 0.38
N THR A 109 -17.11 -4.19 1.05
CA THR A 109 -17.95 -3.23 1.79
C THR A 109 -17.44 -1.81 1.57
N ASN A 110 -18.34 -0.84 1.45
CA ASN A 110 -17.94 0.57 1.40
C ASN A 110 -17.44 1.01 2.79
N THR A 111 -16.14 1.26 2.89
CA THR A 111 -15.43 1.47 4.17
C THR A 111 -14.60 2.75 4.16
N THR A 112 -14.58 3.51 3.07
CA THR A 112 -13.71 4.69 2.92
C THR A 112 -14.19 5.81 3.83
N GLU A 113 -13.34 6.24 4.76
CA GLU A 113 -13.62 7.40 5.63
C GLU A 113 -12.99 8.67 5.07
N ARG A 114 -11.76 8.56 4.53
CA ARG A 114 -11.00 9.70 3.99
C ARG A 114 -10.18 9.24 2.80
N GLU A 115 -10.14 10.08 1.77
CA GLU A 115 -9.26 9.92 0.63
C GLU A 115 -8.10 10.93 0.75
N PHE A 116 -6.88 10.44 0.64
CA PHE A 116 -5.67 11.24 0.85
C PHE A 116 -5.06 11.69 -0.47
N ALA A 117 -5.00 10.80 -1.46
CA ALA A 117 -4.48 11.10 -2.79
C ALA A 117 -5.04 10.12 -3.81
N ALA A 118 -5.14 10.58 -5.06
CA ALA A 118 -5.51 9.73 -6.19
C ALA A 118 -4.77 10.18 -7.45
N ALA A 119 -4.49 9.22 -8.34
CA ALA A 119 -3.90 9.48 -9.65
C ALA A 119 -4.40 8.48 -10.69
N PHE A 120 -4.55 8.95 -11.93
CA PHE A 120 -4.60 8.07 -13.09
C PHE A 120 -3.18 7.72 -13.49
N VAL A 121 -2.88 6.42 -13.58
CA VAL A 121 -1.54 5.93 -13.93
C VAL A 121 -1.67 5.03 -15.15
N GLY A 122 -0.97 5.41 -16.23
CA GLY A 122 -0.95 4.62 -17.46
C GLY A 122 -0.28 3.26 -17.25
N PRO A 123 -0.65 2.22 -18.03
CA PRO A 123 -0.06 0.88 -17.90
C PRO A 123 1.47 0.83 -18.10
N THR A 124 2.04 1.81 -18.80
CA THR A 124 3.48 1.95 -19.09
C THR A 124 4.14 3.04 -18.22
N SER A 125 3.47 3.52 -17.17
CA SER A 125 3.88 4.68 -16.38
C SER A 125 4.10 4.30 -14.92
N GLN A 126 4.83 5.16 -14.22
CA GLN A 126 4.94 5.19 -12.76
C GLN A 126 4.31 6.47 -12.21
N TYR A 127 3.95 6.43 -10.94
CA TYR A 127 3.50 7.60 -10.18
C TYR A 127 4.04 7.50 -8.76
N GLU A 128 4.61 8.59 -8.29
CA GLU A 128 5.19 8.71 -6.95
C GLU A 128 4.79 10.07 -6.38
N LYS A 129 4.34 10.09 -5.12
CA LYS A 129 3.99 11.33 -4.43
C LYS A 129 4.56 11.31 -3.03
N GLN A 130 5.52 12.21 -2.82
CA GLN A 130 6.03 12.53 -1.50
C GLN A 130 5.24 13.67 -0.87
N PHE A 131 4.92 13.52 0.41
CA PHE A 131 4.32 14.56 1.24
C PHE A 131 5.43 15.25 2.04
N PRO A 132 5.52 16.59 1.99
CA PRO A 132 6.50 17.31 2.78
C PRO A 132 6.19 17.14 4.26
N LEU A 133 7.25 17.03 5.06
CA LEU A 133 7.15 16.90 6.52
C LEU A 133 6.34 18.06 7.12
N GLY A 134 5.39 17.72 7.99
CA GLY A 134 4.47 18.66 8.64
C GLY A 134 3.18 18.94 7.86
N ARG A 135 3.00 18.36 6.66
CA ARG A 135 1.73 18.36 5.90
C ARG A 135 1.31 16.97 5.41
N ASP A 136 1.90 15.97 6.01
CA ASP A 136 1.62 14.56 5.85
C ASP A 136 0.20 14.19 6.31
N TYR A 137 -0.33 13.13 5.71
CA TYR A 137 -1.61 12.58 6.11
C TYR A 137 -1.43 11.62 7.30
N ILE A 138 -2.30 11.78 8.29
CA ILE A 138 -2.32 10.94 9.49
C ILE A 138 -3.49 9.96 9.39
N VAL A 139 -3.16 8.68 9.53
CA VAL A 139 -4.11 7.59 9.70
C VAL A 139 -4.31 7.36 11.19
N LEU A 140 -5.56 7.40 11.63
CA LEU A 140 -5.87 7.24 13.05
C LEU A 140 -5.63 5.79 13.54
N PRO A 141 -5.38 5.60 14.84
CA PRO A 141 -5.33 4.27 15.45
C PRO A 141 -6.61 3.46 15.20
N SER A 142 -6.50 2.13 15.13
CA SER A 142 -7.63 1.22 14.86
C SER A 142 -8.39 1.50 13.55
N LYS A 143 -7.75 2.16 12.58
CA LYS A 143 -8.24 2.30 11.20
C LYS A 143 -7.33 1.52 10.25
N PHE A 144 -7.67 1.54 8.97
CA PHE A 144 -6.88 0.88 7.94
C PHE A 144 -6.38 1.90 6.93
N LEU A 145 -5.08 1.92 6.67
CA LEU A 145 -4.54 2.59 5.49
C LEU A 145 -4.62 1.62 4.32
N GLN A 146 -5.22 2.04 3.20
CA GLN A 146 -5.35 1.22 2.00
C GLN A 146 -4.82 1.98 0.79
N LEU A 147 -3.86 1.37 0.09
CA LEU A 147 -3.55 1.72 -1.29
C LEU A 147 -4.39 0.83 -2.20
N ARG A 148 -5.25 1.46 -2.99
CA ARG A 148 -6.21 0.79 -3.85
C ARG A 148 -5.86 1.02 -5.31
N ILE A 149 -6.02 -0.01 -6.12
CA ILE A 149 -5.78 0.02 -7.56
C ILE A 149 -7.04 -0.49 -8.24
N ASN A 150 -7.57 0.28 -9.18
CA ASN A 150 -8.66 -0.11 -10.05
C ASN A 150 -8.16 -0.13 -11.49
N THR A 151 -8.01 -1.33 -12.05
CA THR A 151 -7.50 -1.54 -13.41
C THR A 151 -8.63 -1.92 -14.36
N ALA A 152 -8.52 -1.52 -15.64
CA ALA A 152 -9.46 -1.94 -16.68
C ALA A 152 -9.11 -3.32 -17.28
N ALA A 153 -7.87 -3.79 -17.08
CA ALA A 153 -7.34 -5.06 -17.55
C ALA A 153 -6.36 -5.64 -16.52
N THR A 154 -5.95 -6.89 -16.72
CA THR A 154 -4.95 -7.50 -15.84
C THR A 154 -3.58 -6.84 -16.02
N LEU A 155 -3.03 -6.28 -14.95
CA LEU A 155 -1.73 -5.62 -14.93
C LEU A 155 -0.95 -6.05 -13.69
N THR A 156 0.37 -6.19 -13.81
CA THR A 156 1.23 -6.36 -12.63
C THR A 156 1.73 -5.00 -12.19
N ALA A 157 1.62 -4.74 -10.89
CA ALA A 157 2.09 -3.50 -10.29
C ALA A 157 3.07 -3.76 -9.16
N ILE A 158 4.10 -2.92 -9.08
CA ILE A 158 4.90 -2.75 -7.86
C ILE A 158 4.37 -1.49 -7.19
N ALA A 159 3.89 -1.64 -5.97
CA ALA A 159 3.32 -0.57 -5.18
C ALA A 159 3.97 -0.53 -3.81
N TYR A 160 4.11 0.68 -3.26
CA TYR A 160 4.72 0.88 -1.95
C TYR A 160 4.11 2.05 -1.17
N ILE A 161 4.25 1.99 0.15
CA ILE A 161 3.91 3.07 1.08
C ILE A 161 5.08 3.25 2.04
N VAL A 162 5.56 4.48 2.19
CA VAL A 162 6.52 4.89 3.22
C VAL A 162 5.77 5.60 4.33
N PHE A 163 5.95 5.12 5.57
CA PHE A 163 5.24 5.65 6.73
C PHE A 163 6.09 5.67 8.00
N GLU A 164 5.68 6.49 8.95
CA GLU A 164 6.18 6.51 10.32
C GLU A 164 5.10 6.03 11.29
N GLU A 165 5.53 5.27 12.31
CA GLU A 165 4.67 4.89 13.45
C GLU A 165 4.78 5.96 14.54
N CYS A 166 3.68 6.67 14.80
CA CYS A 166 3.60 7.81 15.72
C CYS A 166 2.83 7.51 17.00
#